data_AF-A0A9P4WE41-F1
#
_entry.id   AF-A0A9P4WE41-F1
#
_cell.length_a   1.000
_cell.length_b   1.000
_cell.length_c   1.000
_cell.angle_alpha   90.00
_cell.angle_beta   90.00
_cell.angle_gamma   90.00
#
_symmetry.space_group_name_H-M   'P 1'
#
loop_
_entity.id
_entity.type
_entity.pdbx_description
1 polymer ?
#
loop_
_entity_poly.entity_id
_entity_poly.type
_entity_poly.pdbx_seq_one_letter_code
_entity_poly.pdbx_strand_id
1 'polypeptide(L)'
;MAQDPSPSPAATVTVHALSCGHFTLPEHQFVKPSSLEARRTVPSLAFLIQHQNPLTNKHTTILFDLGLRGNLADYPRPIQKHTENRQPIEPRPDVVDNLAKGGLHPQDIDYIIFSHVHWDHIGSPRSFPTSTFIVGHGSLDLLSGKSARPLGGHSFFEPDLLPLSRTIELSNPKNAPSQKADHNSPPGNADFTTPWHPHRHLPLTLDLFNDGALRLVHAPGHLPGHINVLARTPDGKEMYLAGDAPCGV
;
A
#
# COMPACT_ATOMS: atom_id res chain seq x y z
N MET A 1 -27.15 37.24 7.09
CA MET A 1 -25.88 36.50 7.06
C MET A 1 -26.24 35.03 7.06
N ALA A 2 -26.06 34.34 5.93
CA ALA A 2 -26.26 32.90 5.89
C ALA A 2 -25.13 32.26 6.69
N GLN A 3 -25.47 31.48 7.71
CA GLN A 3 -24.50 30.61 8.39
C GLN A 3 -24.05 29.56 7.37
N ASP A 4 -22.73 29.49 7.14
CA ASP A 4 -22.14 28.32 6.49
C ASP A 4 -22.55 27.08 7.29
N PRO A 5 -23.00 26.00 6.64
CA PRO A 5 -23.29 24.76 7.32
C PRO A 5 -22.02 24.30 8.03
N SER A 6 -22.13 24.05 9.34
CA SER A 6 -21.09 23.42 10.15
C SER A 6 -20.55 22.20 9.39
N PRO A 7 -19.23 22.05 9.17
CA PRO A 7 -18.70 20.88 8.50
C PRO A 7 -19.13 19.65 9.31
N SER A 8 -19.83 18.72 8.65
CA SER A 8 -20.09 17.40 9.19
C SER A 8 -18.75 16.85 9.74
N PRO A 9 -18.72 16.19 10.92
CA PRO A 9 -17.47 15.64 11.42
C PRO A 9 -16.84 14.76 10.33
N ALA A 10 -15.64 15.15 9.89
CA ALA A 10 -14.96 14.49 8.77
C ALA A 10 -14.78 13.01 9.10
N ALA A 11 -15.08 12.13 8.14
CA ALA A 11 -14.91 10.69 8.33
C ALA A 11 -13.44 10.37 8.64
N THR A 12 -13.20 9.31 9.40
CA THR A 12 -11.87 8.92 9.87
C THR A 12 -11.66 7.41 9.73
N VAL A 13 -10.41 6.98 9.79
CA VAL A 13 -10.01 5.59 9.85
C VAL A 13 -9.17 5.33 11.09
N THR A 14 -9.21 4.10 11.60
CA THR A 14 -8.18 3.61 12.53
C THR A 14 -7.04 2.98 11.74
N VAL A 15 -5.81 3.12 12.26
CA VAL A 15 -4.61 2.59 11.62
C VAL A 15 -3.77 1.86 12.66
N HIS A 16 -3.40 0.61 12.37
CA HIS A 16 -2.55 -0.21 13.21
C HIS A 16 -1.33 -0.67 12.42
N ALA A 17 -0.13 -0.35 12.90
CA ALA A 17 1.11 -0.84 12.30
C ALA A 17 1.35 -2.31 12.70
N LEU A 18 1.61 -3.16 11.71
CA LEU A 18 1.90 -4.57 11.87
C LEU A 18 3.36 -4.81 11.48
N SER A 19 4.18 -5.26 12.43
CA SER A 19 5.55 -5.68 12.16
C SER A 19 5.54 -7.07 11.53
N CYS A 20 5.68 -7.11 10.20
CA CYS A 20 5.53 -8.30 9.35
C CYS A 20 6.90 -8.81 8.91
N GLY A 21 7.76 -9.02 9.91
CA GLY A 21 9.14 -9.47 9.76
C GLY A 21 10.17 -8.33 9.78
N HIS A 22 11.44 -8.73 9.85
CA HIS A 22 12.60 -7.85 9.88
C HIS A 22 13.69 -8.37 8.95
N PHE A 23 14.48 -7.45 8.40
CA PHE A 23 15.64 -7.80 7.59
C PHE A 23 16.70 -6.71 7.69
N THR A 24 17.95 -7.07 7.39
CA THR A 24 19.09 -6.17 7.55
C THR A 24 19.56 -5.61 6.22
N LEU A 25 19.49 -4.29 6.09
CA LEU A 25 19.94 -3.55 4.92
C LEU A 25 21.40 -3.14 5.05
N PRO A 26 22.21 -3.21 3.98
CA PRO A 26 23.47 -2.48 3.91
C PRO A 26 23.20 -0.98 3.76
N GLU A 27 23.60 -0.18 4.75
CA GLU A 27 23.23 1.25 4.83
C GLU A 27 23.71 2.06 3.63
N HIS A 28 24.85 1.69 3.02
CA HIS A 28 25.41 2.38 1.85
C HIS A 28 24.50 2.38 0.61
N GLN A 29 23.49 1.50 0.57
CA GLN A 29 22.49 1.49 -0.49
C GLN A 29 21.37 2.54 -0.28
N PHE A 30 21.23 3.09 0.94
CA PHE A 30 20.07 3.91 1.33
C PHE A 30 20.44 5.25 1.96
N VAL A 31 21.51 5.32 2.75
CA VAL A 31 21.91 6.49 3.53
C VAL A 31 23.30 6.95 3.11
N LYS A 32 23.47 8.25 2.87
CA LYS A 32 24.77 8.88 2.61
C LYS A 32 25.00 10.06 3.58
N PRO A 33 26.19 10.17 4.19
CA PRO A 33 27.32 9.23 4.12
C PRO A 33 27.09 7.98 5.00
N SER A 34 27.68 6.85 4.64
CA SER A 34 27.72 5.62 5.45
C SER A 34 28.94 4.78 5.07
N SER A 35 29.39 3.91 5.99
CA SER A 35 30.47 2.97 5.68
C SER A 35 29.96 1.81 4.83
N LEU A 36 30.84 1.16 4.06
CA LEU A 36 30.47 0.01 3.24
C LEU A 36 29.99 -1.18 4.09
N GLU A 37 30.47 -1.28 5.33
CA GLU A 37 30.14 -2.34 6.28
C GLU A 37 28.91 -2.01 7.15
N ALA A 38 28.43 -0.76 7.15
CA ALA A 38 27.29 -0.36 7.96
C ALA A 38 26.03 -1.12 7.53
N ARG A 39 25.34 -1.68 8.52
CA ARG A 39 24.14 -2.49 8.33
C ARG A 39 23.09 -2.12 9.37
N ARG A 40 21.83 -2.10 8.95
CA ARG A 40 20.70 -1.78 9.83
C ARG A 40 19.56 -2.76 9.65
N THR A 41 19.13 -3.36 10.75
CA THR A 41 17.88 -4.14 10.78
C THR A 41 16.70 -3.20 10.83
N VAL A 42 15.76 -3.42 9.91
CA VAL A 42 14.53 -2.63 9.76
C VAL A 42 13.32 -3.56 9.73
N PRO A 43 12.15 -3.09 10.21
CA PRO A 43 10.92 -3.83 10.04
C PRO A 43 10.43 -3.72 8.61
N SER A 44 9.85 -4.80 8.11
CA SER A 44 8.92 -4.77 6.97
C SER A 44 7.51 -4.58 7.54
N LEU A 45 6.94 -3.40 7.32
CA LEU A 45 5.66 -3.03 7.92
C LEU A 45 4.49 -3.27 6.95
N ALA A 46 3.38 -3.70 7.51
CA ALA A 46 2.05 -3.58 6.91
C ALA A 46 1.19 -2.70 7.83
N PHE A 47 0.09 -2.15 7.30
CA PHE A 47 -0.84 -1.36 8.10
C PHE A 47 -2.26 -1.88 7.93
N LEU A 48 -2.90 -2.23 9.04
CA LEU A 48 -4.34 -2.51 9.09
C LEU A 48 -5.08 -1.18 9.21
N ILE A 49 -5.95 -0.90 8.25
CA ILE A 49 -6.74 0.32 8.16
C ILE A 49 -8.21 -0.08 8.20
N GLN A 50 -8.96 0.45 9.17
CA GLN A 50 -10.39 0.15 9.29
C GLN A 50 -11.21 1.43 9.17
N HIS A 51 -12.16 1.39 8.25
CA HIS A 51 -13.12 2.45 7.97
C HIS A 51 -14.52 1.98 8.34
N GLN A 52 -15.32 2.88 8.90
CA GLN A 52 -16.74 2.67 9.12
C GLN A 52 -17.50 3.78 8.39
N ASN A 53 -18.33 3.40 7.42
CA ASN A 53 -19.18 4.34 6.72
C ASN A 53 -20.17 4.98 7.72
N PRO A 54 -20.15 6.31 7.93
CA PRO A 54 -20.99 6.97 8.92
C PRO A 54 -22.48 6.96 8.55
N LEU A 55 -22.82 6.73 7.28
CA LEU A 55 -24.20 6.71 6.78
C LEU A 55 -24.81 5.31 6.81
N THR A 56 -24.02 4.28 6.53
CA THR A 56 -24.52 2.89 6.38
C THR A 56 -24.06 1.94 7.47
N ASN A 57 -23.13 2.35 8.34
CA ASN A 57 -22.41 1.50 9.28
C ASN A 57 -21.68 0.32 8.63
N LYS A 58 -21.47 0.34 7.31
CA LYS A 58 -20.65 -0.64 6.62
C LYS A 58 -19.20 -0.49 7.09
N HIS A 59 -18.63 -1.60 7.56
CA HIS A 59 -17.21 -1.69 7.86
C HIS A 59 -16.43 -2.09 6.61
N THR A 60 -15.28 -1.47 6.40
CA THR A 60 -14.31 -1.85 5.38
C THR A 60 -12.95 -2.03 6.04
N THR A 61 -12.36 -3.21 5.88
CA THR A 61 -11.05 -3.57 6.43
C THR A 61 -10.02 -3.67 5.31
N ILE A 62 -8.94 -2.90 5.43
CA ILE A 62 -7.92 -2.75 4.41
C ILE A 62 -6.56 -3.11 5.01
N LEU A 63 -5.74 -3.84 4.25
CA LEU A 63 -4.30 -3.89 4.50
C LEU A 63 -3.57 -3.00 3.49
N PHE A 64 -2.68 -2.16 3.99
CA PHE A 64 -1.68 -1.46 3.17
C PHE A 64 -0.34 -2.17 3.33
N ASP A 65 0.12 -2.79 2.25
CA ASP A 65 1.19 -3.79 2.20
C ASP A 65 0.94 -5.04 3.06
N LEU A 66 1.76 -6.07 2.88
CA LEU A 66 1.73 -7.35 3.61
C LEU A 66 3.09 -7.72 4.24
N GLY A 67 4.12 -6.93 3.98
CA GLY A 67 5.48 -7.14 4.46
C GLY A 67 6.20 -8.35 3.85
N LEU A 68 6.99 -9.08 4.65
CA LEU A 68 7.70 -10.29 4.21
C LEU A 68 6.77 -11.50 4.08
N ARG A 69 7.12 -12.47 3.22
CA ARG A 69 6.55 -13.83 3.28
C ARG A 69 7.01 -14.51 4.56
N GLY A 70 6.08 -15.11 5.29
CA GLY A 70 6.36 -15.86 6.52
C GLY A 70 7.30 -17.05 6.32
N ASN A 71 7.40 -17.58 5.10
CA ASN A 71 8.37 -18.61 4.71
C ASN A 71 9.21 -18.13 3.52
N LEU A 72 10.52 -17.97 3.74
CA LEU A 72 11.43 -17.47 2.71
C LEU A 72 11.59 -18.42 1.52
N ALA A 73 11.36 -19.72 1.72
CA ALA A 73 11.41 -20.71 0.65
C ALA A 73 10.29 -20.51 -0.38
N ASP A 74 9.21 -19.81 -0.03
CA ASP A 74 8.10 -19.51 -0.92
C ASP A 74 8.43 -18.37 -1.89
N TYR A 75 9.50 -17.61 -1.66
CA TYR A 75 9.98 -16.64 -2.65
C TYR A 75 10.60 -17.34 -3.87
N PRO A 76 10.57 -16.72 -5.06
CA PRO A 76 11.28 -17.25 -6.21
C PRO A 76 12.80 -17.21 -5.98
N ARG A 77 13.53 -18.15 -6.61
CA ARG A 77 15.00 -18.30 -6.43
C ARG A 77 15.80 -17.00 -6.52
N PRO A 78 15.52 -16.07 -7.44
CA PRO A 78 16.23 -14.80 -7.49
C PRO A 78 16.08 -13.96 -6.21
N ILE A 79 14.88 -13.95 -5.62
CA ILE A 79 14.63 -13.26 -4.35
C ILE A 79 15.27 -14.02 -3.19
N GLN A 80 15.21 -15.35 -3.15
CA GLN A 80 15.93 -16.14 -2.13
C GLN A 80 17.43 -15.77 -2.12
N LYS A 81 18.07 -15.73 -3.30
CA LYS A 81 19.47 -15.28 -3.43
C LYS A 81 19.66 -13.82 -3.01
N HIS A 82 18.69 -12.94 -3.32
CA HIS A 82 18.74 -11.56 -2.86
C HIS A 82 18.77 -11.46 -1.32
N THR A 83 17.97 -12.29 -0.63
CA THR A 83 17.89 -12.29 0.85
C THR A 83 19.19 -12.73 1.54
N GLU A 84 20.11 -13.41 0.86
CA GLU A 84 21.45 -13.73 1.42
C GLU A 84 22.22 -12.46 1.80
N ASN A 85 22.03 -11.36 1.05
CA ASN A 85 22.63 -10.06 1.36
C ASN A 85 21.81 -9.21 2.35
N ARG A 86 20.72 -9.78 2.89
CA ARG A 86 19.77 -9.13 3.79
C ARG A 86 19.76 -9.72 5.21
N GLN A 87 20.75 -10.54 5.52
CA GLN A 87 20.86 -11.21 6.82
C GLN A 87 21.32 -10.28 7.96
N PRO A 88 20.85 -10.51 9.20
CA PRO A 88 19.79 -11.46 9.57
C PRO A 88 18.41 -11.08 9.01
N ILE A 89 17.61 -12.10 8.70
CA ILE A 89 16.21 -11.97 8.30
C ILE A 89 15.32 -12.79 9.24
N GLU A 90 14.24 -12.18 9.70
CA GLU A 90 13.25 -12.78 10.58
C GLU A 90 11.88 -12.61 9.91
N PRO A 91 11.41 -13.58 9.12
CA PRO A 91 10.17 -13.44 8.34
C PRO A 91 8.89 -13.51 9.19
N ARG A 92 9.02 -13.80 10.49
CA ARG A 92 7.90 -14.03 11.41
C ARG A 92 8.02 -13.10 12.62
N PRO A 93 6.92 -12.64 13.21
CA PRO A 93 5.53 -12.87 12.80
C PRO A 93 5.23 -12.22 11.44
N ASP A 94 4.45 -12.89 10.60
CA ASP A 94 3.98 -12.30 9.34
C ASP A 94 2.65 -11.57 9.52
N VAL A 95 2.08 -11.04 8.44
CA VAL A 95 0.81 -10.31 8.48
C VAL A 95 -0.34 -11.18 9.01
N VAL A 96 -0.39 -12.48 8.67
CA VAL A 96 -1.47 -13.37 9.11
C VAL A 96 -1.37 -13.65 10.61
N ASP A 97 -0.16 -13.83 11.13
CA ASP A 97 0.04 -13.96 12.58
C ASP A 97 -0.41 -12.72 13.34
N ASN A 98 -0.09 -11.54 12.80
CA ASN A 98 -0.43 -10.28 13.44
C ASN A 98 -1.94 -10.00 13.38
N LEU A 99 -2.63 -10.36 12.29
CA LEU A 99 -4.10 -10.32 12.23
C LEU A 99 -4.72 -11.23 13.29
N ALA A 100 -4.21 -12.46 13.44
CA ALA A 100 -4.73 -13.42 14.42
C ALA A 100 -4.62 -12.91 15.88
N LYS A 101 -3.57 -12.15 16.22
CA LYS A 101 -3.45 -11.49 17.53
C LYS A 101 -4.56 -10.48 17.80
N GLY A 102 -5.10 -9.87 16.75
CA GLY A 102 -6.24 -8.95 16.80
C GLY A 102 -7.61 -9.63 16.62
N GLY A 103 -7.66 -10.96 16.52
CA GLY A 103 -8.89 -11.72 16.29
C GLY A 103 -9.43 -11.62 14.86
N LEU A 104 -8.60 -11.22 13.89
CA LEU A 104 -8.96 -11.16 12.48
C LEU A 104 -8.37 -12.34 11.70
N HIS A 105 -9.08 -12.75 10.66
CA HIS A 105 -8.66 -13.76 9.71
C HIS A 105 -8.45 -13.13 8.33
N PRO A 106 -7.67 -13.78 7.44
CA PRO A 106 -7.48 -13.29 6.07
C PRO A 106 -8.79 -13.06 5.29
N GLN A 107 -9.86 -13.79 5.62
CA GLN A 107 -11.17 -13.65 4.99
C GLN A 107 -11.90 -12.35 5.38
N ASP A 108 -11.52 -11.74 6.51
CA ASP A 108 -12.12 -10.50 7.02
C ASP A 108 -11.54 -9.24 6.35
N ILE A 109 -10.55 -9.40 5.46
CA ILE A 109 -9.90 -8.29 4.76
C ILE A 109 -10.58 -8.08 3.41
N ASP A 110 -11.21 -6.91 3.23
CA ASP A 110 -11.88 -6.55 1.98
C ASP A 110 -10.89 -6.20 0.87
N TYR A 111 -9.90 -5.38 1.20
CA TYR A 111 -8.93 -4.86 0.23
C TYR A 111 -7.49 -4.97 0.72
N ILE A 112 -6.59 -5.27 -0.22
CA ILE A 112 -5.15 -5.23 0.01
C ILE A 112 -4.56 -4.27 -1.00
N ILE A 113 -4.04 -3.15 -0.51
CA ILE A 113 -3.45 -2.09 -1.31
C ILE A 113 -1.94 -2.22 -1.18
N PHE A 114 -1.24 -2.42 -2.29
CA PHE A 114 0.21 -2.41 -2.28
C PHE A 114 0.72 -1.00 -2.56
N SER A 115 1.63 -0.52 -1.69
CA SER A 115 2.42 0.67 -1.98
C SER A 115 3.18 0.49 -3.29
N HIS A 116 3.75 -0.70 -3.48
CA HIS A 116 4.38 -1.18 -4.71
C HIS A 116 4.65 -2.69 -4.60
N VAL A 117 5.15 -3.31 -5.68
CA VAL A 117 5.24 -4.77 -5.81
C VAL A 117 6.64 -5.35 -5.56
N HIS A 118 7.44 -4.74 -4.68
CA HIS A 118 8.69 -5.37 -4.24
C HIS A 118 8.46 -6.50 -3.22
N TRP A 119 9.43 -7.41 -3.18
CA TRP A 119 9.37 -8.67 -2.42
C TRP A 119 9.08 -8.48 -0.93
N ASP A 120 9.53 -7.37 -0.35
CA ASP A 120 9.41 -6.99 1.05
C ASP A 120 8.13 -6.22 1.40
N HIS A 121 7.22 -6.05 0.43
CA HIS A 121 5.89 -5.43 0.63
C HIS A 121 4.74 -6.38 0.32
N ILE A 122 5.00 -7.40 -0.51
CA ILE A 122 3.94 -8.22 -1.11
C ILE A 122 3.45 -9.38 -0.24
N GLY A 123 4.21 -9.79 0.78
CA GLY A 123 3.90 -10.97 1.59
C GLY A 123 3.45 -12.17 0.75
N SER A 124 2.39 -12.85 1.23
CA SER A 124 1.75 -13.97 0.55
C SER A 124 0.30 -13.65 0.15
N PRO A 125 0.04 -13.08 -1.04
CA PRO A 125 -1.32 -12.75 -1.49
C PRO A 125 -2.27 -13.96 -1.52
N ARG A 126 -1.72 -15.17 -1.74
CA ARG A 126 -2.49 -16.44 -1.75
C ARG A 126 -3.18 -16.74 -0.41
N SER A 127 -2.71 -16.17 0.70
CA SER A 127 -3.34 -16.31 2.02
C SER A 127 -4.69 -15.59 2.12
N PHE A 128 -5.00 -14.69 1.18
CA PHE A 128 -6.19 -13.83 1.17
C PHE A 128 -7.14 -14.21 0.02
N PRO A 129 -7.98 -15.24 0.21
CA PRO A 129 -8.76 -15.83 -0.88
C PRO A 129 -9.92 -14.94 -1.37
N THR A 130 -10.41 -14.01 -0.53
CA THR A 130 -11.59 -13.19 -0.79
C THR A 130 -11.27 -11.72 -1.10
N SER A 131 -10.11 -11.21 -0.68
CA SER A 131 -9.76 -9.79 -0.81
C SER A 131 -9.62 -9.34 -2.27
N THR A 132 -9.89 -8.07 -2.54
CA THR A 132 -9.53 -7.43 -3.82
C THR A 132 -8.18 -6.73 -3.68
N PHE A 133 -7.26 -7.01 -4.62
CA PHE A 133 -5.93 -6.43 -4.63
C PHE A 133 -5.92 -5.14 -5.44
N ILE A 134 -5.26 -4.11 -4.90
CA ILE A 134 -5.17 -2.80 -5.52
C ILE A 134 -3.70 -2.47 -5.72
N VAL A 135 -3.35 -2.06 -6.94
CA VAL A 135 -1.99 -1.65 -7.31
C VAL A 135 -2.02 -0.34 -8.08
N GLY A 136 -0.97 0.48 -7.96
CA GLY A 136 -0.88 1.71 -8.74
C GLY A 136 -0.59 1.45 -10.22
N HIS A 137 -0.93 2.43 -11.06
CA HIS A 137 -0.76 2.38 -12.51
C HIS A 137 0.66 1.99 -12.96
N GLY A 138 0.77 0.93 -13.76
CA GLY A 138 2.02 0.39 -14.29
C GLY A 138 2.58 -0.81 -13.50
N SER A 139 1.94 -1.18 -12.38
CA SER A 139 2.33 -2.34 -11.58
C SER A 139 2.07 -3.66 -12.32
N LEU A 140 0.97 -3.77 -13.07
CA LEU A 140 0.68 -5.00 -13.83
C LEU A 140 1.65 -5.20 -15.00
N ASP A 141 2.14 -4.12 -15.61
CA ASP A 141 3.18 -4.19 -16.63
C ASP A 141 4.53 -4.65 -16.06
N LEU A 142 4.84 -4.31 -14.80
CA LEU A 142 6.00 -4.85 -14.08
C LEU A 142 5.86 -6.34 -13.83
N LEU A 143 4.72 -6.77 -13.25
CA LEU A 143 4.47 -8.17 -12.94
C LEU A 143 4.50 -9.04 -14.21
N SER A 144 3.91 -8.56 -15.31
CA SER A 144 3.90 -9.29 -16.59
C SER A 144 5.20 -9.22 -17.38
N GLY A 145 6.23 -8.52 -16.90
CA GLY A 145 7.53 -8.38 -17.58
C GLY A 145 7.50 -7.51 -18.84
N LYS A 146 6.42 -6.73 -19.05
CA LYS A 146 6.30 -5.79 -20.17
C LYS A 146 7.05 -4.48 -19.94
N SER A 147 7.45 -4.20 -18.71
CA SER A 147 8.23 -3.01 -18.38
C SER A 147 9.63 -3.07 -19.00
N ALA A 148 9.96 -2.07 -19.82
CA ALA A 148 11.23 -1.96 -20.53
C ALA A 148 12.42 -1.46 -19.66
N ARG A 149 12.22 -1.25 -18.36
CA ARG A 149 13.27 -0.72 -17.47
C ARG A 149 14.16 -1.84 -16.94
N PRO A 150 15.50 -1.67 -16.90
CA PRO A 150 16.38 -2.57 -16.18
C PRO A 150 16.15 -2.38 -14.67
N LEU A 151 15.53 -3.37 -14.03
CA LEU A 151 15.04 -3.22 -12.66
C LEU A 151 16.05 -3.73 -11.60
N GLY A 152 17.17 -4.34 -12.00
CA GLY A 152 18.19 -4.83 -11.05
C GLY A 152 17.76 -6.09 -10.28
N GLY A 153 18.69 -6.68 -9.52
CA GLY A 153 18.49 -8.01 -8.91
C GLY A 153 17.50 -8.09 -7.75
N HIS A 154 17.09 -6.96 -7.17
CA HIS A 154 16.04 -6.88 -6.13
C HIS A 154 14.63 -6.75 -6.72
N SER A 155 14.54 -6.65 -8.05
CA SER A 155 13.29 -6.42 -8.77
C SER A 155 12.99 -7.60 -9.67
N PHE A 156 12.87 -8.77 -9.04
CA PHE A 156 12.23 -9.92 -9.66
C PHE A 156 10.73 -9.86 -9.36
N PHE A 157 9.92 -9.85 -10.41
CA PHE A 157 8.47 -9.75 -10.31
C PHE A 157 7.83 -11.05 -10.79
N GLU A 158 6.92 -11.59 -9.99
CA GLU A 158 6.19 -12.83 -10.28
C GLU A 158 4.96 -12.51 -11.16
N PRO A 159 4.87 -13.04 -12.41
CA PRO A 159 3.74 -12.75 -13.31
C PRO A 159 2.39 -13.23 -12.79
N ASP A 160 2.38 -14.24 -11.93
CA ASP A 160 1.19 -14.83 -11.31
C ASP A 160 1.05 -14.45 -9.83
N LEU A 161 1.73 -13.40 -9.37
CA LEU A 161 1.66 -12.92 -7.99
C LEU A 161 0.22 -12.63 -7.55
N LEU A 162 -0.52 -11.93 -8.42
CA LEU A 162 -1.88 -11.45 -8.16
C LEU A 162 -2.89 -12.07 -9.12
N PRO A 163 -4.04 -12.54 -8.64
CA PRO A 163 -5.09 -13.06 -9.50
C PRO A 163 -5.82 -11.92 -10.22
N LEU A 164 -5.65 -11.81 -11.55
CA LEU A 164 -6.20 -10.73 -12.37
C LEU A 164 -7.72 -10.50 -12.17
N SER A 165 -8.49 -11.56 -11.90
CA SER A 165 -9.93 -11.47 -11.66
C SER A 165 -10.32 -10.72 -10.37
N ARG A 166 -9.36 -10.53 -9.45
CA ARG A 166 -9.52 -9.79 -8.19
C ARG A 166 -8.44 -8.73 -8.03
N THR A 167 -7.90 -8.21 -9.13
CA THR A 167 -6.91 -7.13 -9.10
C THR A 167 -7.41 -5.92 -9.85
N ILE A 168 -7.38 -4.76 -9.18
CA ILE A 168 -7.66 -3.46 -9.76
C ILE A 168 -6.33 -2.71 -9.86
N GLU A 169 -5.96 -2.33 -11.07
CA GLU A 169 -4.90 -1.35 -11.29
C GLU A 169 -5.52 0.04 -11.38
N LEU A 170 -5.03 0.96 -10.55
CA LEU A 170 -5.53 2.33 -10.52
C LEU A 170 -5.29 3.03 -11.87
N SER A 171 -6.19 3.96 -12.19
CA SER A 171 -6.09 4.77 -13.41
C SER A 171 -4.78 5.59 -13.44
N ASN A 172 -4.31 5.91 -14.63
CA ASN A 172 -3.12 6.75 -14.79
C ASN A 172 -3.33 8.13 -14.13
N PRO A 173 -2.51 8.51 -13.14
CA PRO A 173 -2.64 9.79 -12.43
C PRO A 173 -2.47 11.02 -13.32
N LYS A 174 -1.86 10.87 -14.50
CA LYS A 174 -1.66 11.96 -15.47
C LYS A 174 -2.83 12.13 -16.44
N ASN A 175 -3.77 11.19 -16.49
CA ASN A 175 -4.95 11.39 -17.30
C ASN A 175 -5.74 12.55 -16.69
N ALA A 176 -6.06 13.55 -17.53
CA ALA A 176 -6.94 14.63 -17.09
C ALA A 176 -8.24 14.01 -16.56
N PRO A 177 -8.83 14.55 -15.48
CA PRO A 177 -10.16 14.14 -15.08
C PRO A 177 -11.08 14.32 -16.30
N SER A 178 -11.59 13.23 -16.85
CA SER A 178 -12.57 13.31 -17.91
C SER A 178 -13.77 14.04 -17.32
N GLN A 179 -13.96 15.30 -17.70
CA GLN A 179 -15.23 15.99 -17.49
C GLN A 179 -16.31 15.04 -18.02
N LYS A 180 -17.21 14.59 -17.13
CA LYS A 180 -18.24 13.54 -17.34
C LYS A 180 -17.89 12.11 -16.91
N ALA A 181 -17.34 11.92 -15.73
CA ALA A 181 -17.80 10.78 -14.96
C ALA A 181 -18.63 11.34 -13.81
N ASP A 182 -19.95 11.16 -13.88
CA ASP A 182 -20.86 11.41 -12.76
C ASP A 182 -20.51 10.41 -11.64
N HIS A 183 -19.40 10.63 -10.95
CA HIS A 183 -19.00 9.87 -9.78
C HIS A 183 -19.87 10.32 -8.61
N ASN A 184 -21.11 9.86 -8.64
CA ASN A 184 -22.09 9.99 -7.57
C ASN A 184 -21.99 8.81 -6.58
N SER A 185 -20.83 8.15 -6.50
CA SER A 185 -20.58 7.10 -5.51
C SER A 185 -20.89 7.67 -4.11
N PRO A 186 -21.87 7.12 -3.39
CA PRO A 186 -22.25 7.64 -2.09
C PRO A 186 -21.04 7.65 -1.15
N PRO A 187 -20.81 8.74 -0.39
CA PRO A 187 -19.74 8.80 0.59
C PRO A 187 -19.71 7.59 1.52
N GLY A 188 -18.49 7.16 1.86
CA GLY A 188 -18.19 6.04 2.74
C GLY A 188 -18.19 4.66 2.06
N ASN A 189 -18.35 4.56 0.73
CA ASN A 189 -18.09 3.32 -0.01
C ASN A 189 -16.76 3.44 -0.76
N ALA A 190 -15.95 2.38 -0.73
CA ALA A 190 -14.69 2.34 -1.45
C ALA A 190 -14.93 2.45 -2.98
N ASP A 191 -14.30 3.42 -3.61
CA ASP A 191 -14.32 3.67 -5.06
C ASP A 191 -12.90 3.90 -5.57
N PHE A 192 -12.38 2.92 -6.32
CA PHE A 192 -11.03 2.97 -6.90
C PHE A 192 -11.00 3.59 -8.31
N THR A 193 -12.14 4.09 -8.78
CA THR A 193 -12.31 4.63 -10.15
C THR A 193 -12.35 6.15 -10.19
N THR A 194 -12.46 6.80 -9.03
CA THR A 194 -12.50 8.27 -8.95
C THR A 194 -11.23 8.88 -9.56
N PRO A 195 -11.34 10.02 -10.28
CA PRO A 195 -10.18 10.67 -10.86
C PRO A 195 -9.22 11.19 -9.79
N TRP A 196 -7.96 11.35 -10.19
CA TRP A 196 -6.93 11.94 -9.34
C TRP A 196 -7.08 13.46 -9.26
N HIS A 197 -7.06 14.01 -8.06
CA HIS A 197 -7.20 15.43 -7.78
C HIS A 197 -6.14 15.93 -6.80
N PRO A 198 -5.71 17.21 -6.90
CA PRO A 198 -4.86 17.81 -5.89
C PRO A 198 -5.55 17.85 -4.52
N HIS A 199 -4.79 17.57 -3.46
CA HIS A 199 -5.23 17.75 -2.08
C HIS A 199 -4.14 18.47 -1.27
N ARG A 200 -4.39 19.72 -0.90
CA ARG A 200 -3.42 20.59 -0.23
C ARG A 200 -2.11 20.67 -1.03
N HIS A 201 -1.01 20.17 -0.46
CA HIS A 201 0.32 20.15 -1.08
C HIS A 201 0.59 18.86 -1.87
N LEU A 202 -0.32 17.89 -1.85
CA LEU A 202 -0.20 16.66 -2.61
C LEU A 202 -0.82 16.87 -3.99
N PRO A 203 -0.03 16.74 -5.09
CA PRO A 203 -0.48 17.15 -6.41
C PRO A 203 -1.55 16.23 -7.00
N LEU A 204 -1.52 14.94 -6.66
CA LEU A 204 -2.41 13.92 -7.23
C LEU A 204 -2.79 12.91 -6.14
N THR A 205 -4.06 12.95 -5.74
CA THR A 205 -4.67 12.08 -4.74
C THR A 205 -6.00 11.52 -5.20
N LEU A 206 -6.38 10.36 -4.68
CA LEU A 206 -7.66 9.70 -4.91
C LEU A 206 -8.31 9.48 -3.54
N ASP A 207 -9.49 10.08 -3.31
CA ASP A 207 -10.24 9.93 -2.06
C ASP A 207 -11.05 8.65 -2.09
N LEU A 208 -10.56 7.60 -1.42
CA LEU A 208 -11.06 6.24 -1.60
C LEU A 208 -12.55 6.11 -1.25
N PHE A 209 -13.00 6.86 -0.24
CA PHE A 209 -14.35 6.74 0.29
C PHE A 209 -15.22 7.96 -0.07
N ASN A 210 -14.70 8.95 -0.80
CA ASN A 210 -15.36 10.24 -1.05
C ASN A 210 -15.85 10.95 0.23
N ASP A 211 -15.23 10.66 1.37
CA ASP A 211 -15.57 11.23 2.67
C ASP A 211 -14.36 11.84 3.39
N GLY A 212 -13.18 11.76 2.76
CA GLY A 212 -11.94 12.33 3.23
C GLY A 212 -11.19 11.55 4.30
N ALA A 213 -11.65 10.35 4.64
CA ALA A 213 -11.03 9.50 5.65
C ALA A 213 -9.70 8.90 5.18
N LEU A 214 -9.62 8.50 3.90
CA LEU A 214 -8.46 7.81 3.34
C LEU A 214 -8.20 8.27 1.91
N ARG A 215 -6.99 8.76 1.64
CA ARG A 215 -6.56 9.15 0.29
C ARG A 215 -5.38 8.30 -0.17
N LEU A 216 -5.47 7.77 -1.38
CA LEU A 216 -4.31 7.23 -2.10
C LEU A 216 -3.56 8.41 -2.74
N VAL A 217 -2.25 8.36 -2.72
CA VAL A 217 -1.38 9.46 -3.15
C VAL A 217 -0.44 8.93 -4.21
N HIS A 218 -0.41 9.57 -5.38
CA HIS A 218 0.54 9.18 -6.41
C HIS A 218 1.95 9.60 -5.99
N ALA A 219 2.84 8.62 -5.82
CA ALA A 219 4.20 8.83 -5.31
C ALA A 219 5.25 8.24 -6.28
N PRO A 220 5.40 8.79 -7.50
CA PRO A 220 6.33 8.25 -8.48
C PRO A 220 7.79 8.42 -8.00
N GLY A 221 8.64 7.45 -8.33
CA GLY A 221 10.07 7.54 -8.05
C GLY A 221 10.71 6.17 -7.91
N HIS A 222 10.36 5.46 -6.83
CA HIS A 222 10.94 4.16 -6.47
C HIS A 222 10.62 3.06 -7.48
N LEU A 223 9.34 2.86 -7.79
CA LEU A 223 8.87 1.85 -8.73
C LEU A 223 7.68 2.39 -9.54
N PRO A 224 7.50 2.01 -10.83
CA PRO A 224 6.23 2.26 -11.52
C PRO A 224 5.04 1.76 -10.69
N GLY A 225 3.98 2.57 -10.61
CA GLY A 225 2.81 2.27 -9.78
C GLY A 225 2.99 2.49 -8.27
N HIS A 226 4.10 3.09 -7.82
CA HIS A 226 4.28 3.42 -6.40
C HIS A 226 3.23 4.44 -5.91
N ILE A 227 2.57 4.10 -4.80
CA ILE A 227 1.53 4.90 -4.15
C ILE A 227 1.73 4.94 -2.63
N ASN A 228 1.26 6.05 -2.05
CA ASN A 228 1.23 6.28 -0.61
C ASN A 228 -0.20 6.43 -0.12
N VAL A 229 -0.37 6.47 1.20
CA VAL A 229 -1.67 6.68 1.85
C VAL A 229 -1.61 7.87 2.78
N LEU A 230 -2.61 8.75 2.71
CA LEU A 230 -2.90 9.77 3.72
C LEU A 230 -4.20 9.39 4.44
N ALA A 231 -4.08 9.02 5.71
CA ALA A 231 -5.17 8.56 6.56
C ALA A 231 -5.53 9.62 7.62
N ARG A 232 -6.80 9.97 7.73
CA ARG A 232 -7.30 10.86 8.80
C ARG A 232 -7.71 10.03 10.00
N THR A 233 -7.16 10.33 11.18
CA THR A 233 -7.40 9.57 12.41
C THR A 233 -8.45 10.25 13.31
N PRO A 234 -9.10 9.52 14.25
CA PRO A 234 -10.13 10.07 15.12
C PRO A 234 -9.69 11.23 16.01
N ASP A 235 -8.39 11.34 16.31
CA ASP A 235 -7.80 12.45 17.08
C ASP A 235 -7.57 13.72 16.23
N GLY A 236 -8.07 13.73 14.99
CA GLY A 236 -7.98 14.88 14.07
C GLY A 236 -6.63 15.02 13.39
N LYS A 237 -5.70 14.08 13.59
CA LYS A 237 -4.41 14.07 12.90
C LYS A 237 -4.51 13.36 11.54
N GLU A 238 -3.46 13.53 10.75
CA GLU A 238 -3.29 12.80 9.49
C GLU A 238 -1.99 11.98 9.57
N MET A 239 -2.07 10.70 9.23
CA MET A 239 -0.93 9.79 9.12
C MET A 239 -0.60 9.59 7.63
N TYR A 240 0.66 9.79 7.27
CA TYR A 240 1.15 9.58 5.92
C TYR A 240 2.00 8.31 5.86
N LEU A 241 1.49 7.27 5.19
CA LEU A 241 2.16 5.99 4.99
C LEU A 241 2.90 6.05 3.65
N ALA A 242 4.22 6.19 3.73
CA ALA A 242 5.04 6.61 2.58
C ALA A 242 5.64 5.48 1.74
N GLY A 243 5.41 4.21 2.12
CA GLY A 243 6.11 3.06 1.54
C GLY A 243 7.62 3.33 1.41
N ASP A 244 8.18 2.96 0.27
CA ASP A 244 9.57 3.23 -0.11
C ASP A 244 9.77 4.54 -0.90
N ALA A 245 8.92 5.56 -0.71
CA ALA A 245 9.11 6.83 -1.40
C ALA A 245 10.52 7.38 -1.12
N PRO A 246 11.30 7.78 -2.15
CA PRO A 246 12.64 8.27 -1.94
C PRO A 246 12.62 9.53 -1.08
N CYS A 247 13.52 9.63 -0.11
CA CYS A 247 13.71 10.86 0.64
C CYS A 247 14.29 11.94 -0.29
N GLY A 248 13.46 12.88 -0.77
CA GLY A 248 13.93 14.07 -1.49
C GLY A 248 13.09 14.49 -2.70
N VAL A 249 11.77 14.62 -2.55
CA VAL A 249 10.99 15.53 -3.41
C VAL A 249 11.04 16.95 -2.88
#